data_AF-A0A542G708-F1
#
_entry.id   AF-A0A542G708-F1
#
_cell.length_a   1.000
_cell.length_b   1.000
_cell.length_c   1.000
_cell.angle_alpha   90.00
_cell.angle_beta   90.00
_cell.angle_gamma   90.00
#
_symmetry.space_group_name_H-M   'P 1'
#
loop_
_entity.id
_entity.type
_entity.pdbx_description
1 polymer ?
#
loop_
_entity_poly.entity_id
_entity_poly.type
_entity_poly.pdbx_seq_one_letter_code
_entity_poly.pdbx_strand_id
1 'polypeptide(L)'
;MKVPQLHVGAGTHLGPLSIFPVWTPDPGSLGISTGTHANVAVTELASGAQVSRLTVTNKGPNPALLLEGELLEGGQQHRTCARDVVLGPGETRDIDTFCVEAGRWEEGQSSHRRQARRAPLNVRAELTGTGSGRGSNRQGRIWERVNRFDNVRGASATSSLLQHLDWFKDDKEERNRFDPAEAPQPLEGQRGVVIGLGNQPLLLEVFGTSTLFRRHYRQLIEAALLDLELLPPQALALGPMPGQRARDFAAHVQAVDFGTFDDGPAALEVRDHGSLRSRNVSRTAGPVTAAGIAVALPQRRPQLAHLTGWNTQHPLMEMA
;
A
#
# COMPACT_ATOMS: atom_id res chain seq x y z
N MET A 1 -14.76 13.85 6.64
CA MET A 1 -14.15 12.57 7.08
C MET A 1 -12.71 12.94 7.22
N LYS A 2 -12.30 13.24 8.44
CA LYS A 2 -10.99 13.84 8.69
C LYS A 2 -10.00 12.76 9.09
N VAL A 3 -8.75 12.98 8.74
CA VAL A 3 -7.64 12.22 9.33
C VAL A 3 -7.60 12.55 10.83
N PRO A 4 -7.47 11.54 11.73
CA PRO A 4 -7.34 11.80 13.16
C PRO A 4 -6.06 12.59 13.45
N GLN A 5 -5.95 13.16 14.65
CA GLN A 5 -4.71 13.77 15.09
C GLN A 5 -3.54 12.77 14.98
N LEU A 6 -2.45 13.21 14.38
CA LEU A 6 -1.24 12.42 14.19
C LEU A 6 -0.16 12.91 15.17
N HIS A 7 0.36 11.99 15.97
CA HIS A 7 1.50 12.25 16.85
C HIS A 7 2.72 11.56 16.26
N VAL A 8 3.70 12.33 15.78
CA VAL A 8 4.94 11.81 15.21
C VAL A 8 6.02 11.77 16.29
N GLY A 9 6.56 10.59 16.56
CA GLY A 9 7.62 10.38 17.56
C GLY A 9 9.02 10.71 17.06
N ALA A 10 10.02 10.39 17.88
CA ALA A 10 11.42 10.45 17.48
C ALA A 10 11.70 9.43 16.37
N GLY A 11 12.44 9.87 15.34
CA GLY A 11 12.80 9.01 14.22
C GLY A 11 14.03 8.17 14.50
N THR A 12 14.11 7.06 13.77
CA THR A 12 15.28 6.20 13.65
C THR A 12 15.67 6.09 12.18
N HIS A 13 16.87 5.59 11.90
CA HIS A 13 17.37 5.49 10.54
C HIS A 13 17.96 4.11 10.26
N LEU A 14 17.71 3.61 9.05
CA LEU A 14 18.40 2.47 8.46
C LEU A 14 19.10 2.98 7.19
N GLY A 15 20.34 3.43 7.36
CA GLY A 15 21.04 4.21 6.34
C GLY A 15 20.23 5.46 5.92
N PRO A 16 19.93 5.64 4.62
CA PRO A 16 19.14 6.78 4.12
C PRO A 16 17.63 6.63 4.33
N LEU A 17 17.14 5.47 4.79
CA LEU A 17 15.74 5.28 5.17
C LEU A 17 15.50 5.91 6.54
N SER A 18 14.64 6.91 6.61
CA SER A 18 14.22 7.53 7.87
C SER A 18 12.83 7.04 8.27
N ILE A 19 12.68 6.58 9.51
CA ILE A 19 11.48 5.91 10.00
C ILE A 19 11.00 6.62 11.26
N PHE A 20 9.82 7.24 11.20
CA PHE A 20 9.22 7.94 12.34
C PHE A 20 7.92 7.26 12.75
N PRO A 21 7.78 6.80 14.01
CA PRO A 21 6.56 6.18 14.47
C PRO A 21 5.42 7.20 14.59
N VAL A 22 4.20 6.77 14.28
CA VAL A 22 2.99 7.60 14.36
C VAL A 22 1.94 6.94 15.26
N TRP A 23 1.35 7.74 16.15
CA TRP A 23 0.19 7.39 16.96
C TRP A 23 -1.01 8.25 16.59
N THR A 24 -2.20 7.70 16.82
CA THR A 24 -3.48 8.39 16.71
C THR A 24 -4.29 8.16 17.98
N PRO A 25 -5.17 9.09 18.38
CA PRO A 25 -6.09 8.89 19.50
C PRO A 25 -6.87 7.57 19.36
N ASP A 26 -7.12 6.88 20.47
CA ASP A 26 -7.69 5.54 20.45
C ASP A 26 -9.17 5.52 20.03
N PRO A 27 -9.55 4.91 18.88
CA PRO A 27 -10.94 4.68 18.60
C PRO A 27 -11.44 3.33 19.15
N GLY A 28 -10.59 2.47 19.70
CA GLY A 28 -10.88 1.10 20.12
C GLY A 28 -10.62 0.06 18.99
N SER A 29 -11.15 -1.15 19.14
CA SER A 29 -11.01 -2.22 18.15
C SER A 29 -11.91 -2.00 16.92
N LEU A 30 -11.50 -2.50 15.74
CA LEU A 30 -12.34 -2.54 14.53
C LEU A 30 -12.93 -3.92 14.23
N GLY A 31 -12.42 -4.98 14.86
CA GLY A 31 -12.81 -6.36 14.52
C GLY A 31 -12.42 -6.80 13.10
N ILE A 32 -11.43 -6.13 12.48
CA ILE A 32 -10.99 -6.40 11.10
C ILE A 32 -9.72 -7.27 11.11
N SER A 33 -9.71 -8.31 10.28
CA SER A 33 -8.51 -9.10 9.94
C SER A 33 -7.82 -8.54 8.70
N THR A 34 -6.50 -8.67 8.59
CA THR A 34 -5.75 -8.19 7.40
C THR A 34 -4.47 -8.99 7.21
N GLY A 35 -3.79 -8.78 6.07
CA GLY A 35 -2.57 -9.50 5.73
C GLY A 35 -2.80 -11.02 5.70
N THR A 36 -1.82 -11.77 6.17
CA THR A 36 -1.89 -13.25 6.28
C THR A 36 -2.84 -13.75 7.37
N HIS A 37 -3.31 -12.87 8.27
CA HIS A 37 -4.30 -13.21 9.30
C HIS A 37 -5.75 -13.15 8.79
N ALA A 38 -5.97 -12.62 7.57
CA ALA A 38 -7.26 -12.67 6.91
C ALA A 38 -7.34 -13.90 6.00
N ASN A 39 -8.31 -14.78 6.25
CA ASN A 39 -8.57 -15.95 5.41
C ASN A 39 -9.35 -15.53 4.16
N VAL A 40 -8.64 -15.03 3.15
CA VAL A 40 -9.23 -14.60 1.87
C VAL A 40 -8.66 -15.44 0.74
N ALA A 41 -9.54 -16.17 0.07
CA ALA A 41 -9.20 -16.86 -1.17
C ALA A 41 -9.23 -15.88 -2.34
N VAL A 42 -8.31 -16.04 -3.29
CA VAL A 42 -8.19 -15.17 -4.45
C VAL A 42 -8.06 -16.04 -5.69
N THR A 43 -8.94 -15.82 -6.67
CA THR A 43 -8.97 -16.60 -7.91
C THR A 43 -9.18 -15.73 -9.14
N GLU A 44 -8.84 -16.28 -10.30
CA GLU A 44 -9.31 -15.78 -11.59
C GLU A 44 -10.86 -15.80 -11.64
N LEU A 45 -11.44 -14.97 -12.51
CA LEU A 45 -12.89 -14.88 -12.67
C LEU A 45 -13.46 -16.18 -13.25
N ALA A 46 -14.65 -16.57 -12.78
CA ALA A 46 -15.37 -17.72 -13.32
C ALA A 46 -15.74 -17.55 -14.81
N SER A 47 -15.89 -16.31 -15.29
CA SER A 47 -16.15 -15.98 -16.69
C SER A 47 -14.92 -16.05 -17.59
N GLY A 48 -13.75 -16.37 -17.04
CA GLY A 48 -12.45 -16.34 -17.72
C GLY A 48 -11.53 -15.25 -17.17
N ALA A 49 -10.22 -15.54 -17.18
CA ALA A 49 -9.19 -14.67 -16.61
C ALA A 49 -9.16 -13.29 -17.28
N GLN A 50 -9.00 -12.26 -16.47
CA GLN A 50 -8.92 -10.87 -16.90
C GLN A 50 -7.76 -10.17 -16.23
N VAL A 51 -7.04 -9.34 -16.98
CA VAL A 51 -5.89 -8.62 -16.44
C VAL A 51 -6.29 -7.66 -15.30
N SER A 52 -7.43 -7.02 -15.45
CA SER A 52 -7.87 -5.93 -14.58
C SER A 52 -8.70 -6.38 -13.38
N ARG A 53 -9.01 -7.67 -13.22
CA ARG A 53 -9.88 -8.13 -12.13
C ARG A 53 -9.50 -9.51 -11.62
N LEU A 54 -9.75 -9.71 -10.33
CA LEU A 54 -9.75 -11.02 -9.67
C LEU A 54 -10.98 -11.17 -8.77
N THR A 55 -11.40 -12.40 -8.51
CA THR A 55 -12.44 -12.71 -7.53
C THR A 55 -11.78 -12.99 -6.17
N VAL A 56 -12.28 -12.35 -5.12
CA VAL A 56 -11.86 -12.56 -3.73
C VAL A 56 -13.01 -13.03 -2.87
N THR A 57 -12.76 -13.99 -1.98
CA THR A 57 -13.76 -14.54 -1.05
C THR A 57 -13.20 -14.55 0.36
N ASN A 58 -13.86 -13.85 1.28
CA ASN A 58 -13.54 -13.92 2.70
C ASN A 58 -14.14 -15.18 3.32
N LYS A 59 -13.27 -16.17 3.60
CA LYS A 59 -13.62 -17.43 4.26
C LYS A 59 -13.48 -17.35 5.79
N GLY A 60 -13.10 -16.19 6.32
CA GLY A 60 -12.96 -15.95 7.74
C GLY A 60 -14.26 -15.49 8.42
N PRO A 61 -14.33 -15.58 9.76
CA PRO A 61 -15.50 -15.14 10.53
C PRO A 61 -15.55 -13.63 10.76
N ASN A 62 -14.47 -12.91 10.47
CA ASN A 62 -14.34 -11.47 10.68
C ASN A 62 -14.22 -10.75 9.33
N PRO A 63 -14.62 -9.47 9.25
CA PRO A 63 -14.31 -8.65 8.09
C PRO A 63 -12.82 -8.67 7.75
N ALA A 64 -12.50 -8.79 6.47
CA ALA A 64 -11.14 -8.81 5.96
C ALA A 64 -10.81 -7.51 5.23
N LEU A 65 -9.64 -6.93 5.50
CA LEU A 65 -9.07 -5.79 4.80
C LEU A 65 -7.89 -6.26 3.93
N LEU A 66 -8.02 -6.06 2.62
CA LEU A 66 -6.92 -6.12 1.65
C LEU A 66 -6.49 -4.69 1.35
N LEU A 67 -5.18 -4.46 1.27
CA LEU A 67 -4.65 -3.11 1.07
C LEU A 67 -4.38 -2.80 -0.39
N GLU A 68 -4.50 -1.54 -0.76
CA GLU A 68 -3.92 -1.02 -1.99
C GLU A 68 -2.41 -1.37 -2.06
N GLY A 69 -2.00 -1.88 -3.22
CA GLY A 69 -0.62 -2.31 -3.43
C GLY A 69 -0.33 -3.72 -2.88
N GLU A 70 -1.27 -4.39 -2.21
CA GLU A 70 -1.06 -5.78 -1.78
C GLU A 70 -0.89 -6.71 -2.98
N LEU A 71 0.18 -7.52 -2.97
CA LEU A 71 0.53 -8.44 -4.05
C LEU A 71 -0.26 -9.75 -3.95
N LEU A 72 -0.79 -10.18 -5.10
CA LEU A 72 -1.60 -11.38 -5.29
C LEU A 72 -0.85 -12.33 -6.23
N GLU A 73 -0.23 -13.34 -5.63
CA GLU A 73 0.86 -14.10 -6.24
C GLU A 73 0.38 -15.44 -6.81
N GLY A 74 0.34 -15.56 -8.12
CA GLY A 74 0.04 -16.82 -8.79
C GLY A 74 -0.86 -16.53 -9.97
N GLY A 75 -1.89 -17.38 -10.13
CA GLY A 75 -2.82 -17.33 -11.24
C GLY A 75 -2.10 -17.29 -12.58
N GLN A 76 -2.77 -16.71 -13.58
CA GLN A 76 -2.18 -16.57 -14.90
C GLN A 76 -1.08 -15.50 -14.90
N GLN A 77 -1.13 -14.56 -13.94
CA GLN A 77 -0.17 -13.47 -13.81
C GLN A 77 -0.18 -12.86 -12.41
N HIS A 78 0.95 -12.35 -11.92
CA HIS A 78 0.99 -11.64 -10.64
C HIS A 78 0.21 -10.32 -10.70
N ARG A 79 -0.61 -10.07 -9.66
CA ARG A 79 -1.42 -8.86 -9.54
C ARG A 79 -1.08 -8.05 -8.31
N THR A 80 -1.50 -6.79 -8.31
CA THR A 80 -1.61 -5.94 -7.13
C THR A 80 -3.02 -5.39 -6.98
N CYS A 81 -3.50 -5.24 -5.75
CA CYS A 81 -4.80 -4.63 -5.45
C CYS A 81 -4.80 -3.15 -5.86
N ALA A 82 -5.79 -2.73 -6.67
CA ALA A 82 -5.87 -1.36 -7.18
C ALA A 82 -6.26 -0.32 -6.11
N ARG A 83 -6.89 -0.76 -5.02
CA ARG A 83 -7.38 0.06 -3.90
C ARG A 83 -7.59 -0.84 -2.69
N ASP A 84 -7.73 -0.24 -1.53
CA ASP A 84 -8.17 -0.96 -0.33
C ASP A 84 -9.54 -1.63 -0.55
N VAL A 85 -9.71 -2.82 -0.01
CA VAL A 85 -10.96 -3.59 -0.08
C VAL A 85 -11.31 -4.15 1.29
N VAL A 86 -12.53 -3.88 1.74
CA VAL A 86 -13.14 -4.60 2.86
C VAL A 86 -14.12 -5.64 2.32
N LEU A 87 -14.08 -6.84 2.91
CA LEU A 87 -15.01 -7.95 2.67
C LEU A 87 -15.62 -8.38 4.00
N GLY A 88 -16.94 -8.48 4.07
CA GLY A 88 -17.66 -9.11 5.18
C GLY A 88 -17.38 -10.61 5.27
N PRO A 89 -17.73 -11.25 6.40
CA PRO A 89 -17.64 -12.70 6.53
C PRO A 89 -18.46 -13.41 5.44
N GLY A 90 -17.84 -14.35 4.70
CA GLY A 90 -18.47 -15.07 3.60
C GLY A 90 -18.65 -14.28 2.30
N GLU A 91 -18.33 -12.99 2.28
CA GLU A 91 -18.49 -12.15 1.09
C GLU A 91 -17.55 -12.60 -0.03
N THR A 92 -18.10 -12.75 -1.24
CA THR A 92 -17.35 -12.92 -2.49
C THR A 92 -17.53 -11.69 -3.37
N ARG A 93 -16.43 -11.18 -3.93
CA ARG A 93 -16.46 -9.97 -4.75
C ARG A 93 -15.38 -10.00 -5.81
N ASP A 94 -15.68 -9.44 -6.99
CA ASP A 94 -14.65 -9.07 -7.93
C ASP A 94 -14.00 -7.74 -7.51
N ILE A 95 -12.68 -7.68 -7.60
CA ILE A 95 -11.89 -6.49 -7.26
C ILE A 95 -11.05 -6.07 -8.46
N ASP A 96 -10.83 -4.76 -8.56
CA ASP A 96 -9.93 -4.20 -9.55
C ASP A 96 -8.48 -4.49 -9.16
N THR A 97 -7.69 -4.92 -10.14
CA THR A 97 -6.28 -5.26 -9.98
C THR A 97 -5.46 -4.73 -11.13
N PHE A 98 -4.15 -4.65 -10.94
CA PHE A 98 -3.19 -4.40 -12.01
C PHE A 98 -2.15 -5.50 -12.08
N CYS A 99 -1.69 -5.81 -13.28
CA CYS A 99 -0.55 -6.69 -13.49
C CYS A 99 0.74 -6.03 -13.00
N VAL A 100 1.61 -6.80 -12.35
CA VAL A 100 2.97 -6.39 -11.94
C VAL A 100 4.08 -7.29 -12.52
N GLU A 101 3.79 -7.93 -13.65
CA GLU A 101 4.65 -8.88 -14.36
C GLU A 101 4.32 -8.89 -15.86
N ALA A 102 5.07 -8.16 -16.67
CA ALA A 102 4.84 -8.08 -18.11
C ALA A 102 5.16 -9.42 -18.80
N GLY A 103 4.19 -10.00 -19.51
CA GLY A 103 4.45 -11.11 -20.44
C GLY A 103 4.33 -12.53 -19.88
N ARG A 104 3.99 -12.73 -18.60
CA ARG A 104 3.53 -14.04 -18.11
C ARG A 104 2.01 -14.18 -18.25
N TRP A 105 1.57 -15.24 -18.94
CA TRP A 105 0.17 -15.65 -18.99
C TRP A 105 0.09 -17.19 -18.98
N GLU A 106 0.05 -17.76 -17.79
CA GLU A 106 0.07 -19.22 -17.59
C GLU A 106 -1.35 -19.79 -17.49
N GLU A 107 -1.87 -20.31 -18.59
CA GLU A 107 -3.18 -20.95 -18.62
C GLU A 107 -3.27 -22.12 -17.62
N GLY A 108 -4.46 -22.31 -17.03
CA GLY A 108 -4.72 -23.39 -16.07
C GLY A 108 -4.36 -23.09 -14.61
N GLN A 109 -3.57 -22.05 -14.34
CA GLN A 109 -3.37 -21.54 -12.98
C GLN A 109 -4.46 -20.51 -12.63
N SER A 110 -5.25 -20.78 -11.61
CA SER A 110 -6.40 -19.93 -11.26
C SER A 110 -6.36 -19.34 -9.85
N SER A 111 -5.41 -19.74 -9.01
CA SER A 111 -5.34 -19.31 -7.60
C SER A 111 -4.16 -18.38 -7.33
N HIS A 112 -4.38 -17.38 -6.48
CA HIS A 112 -3.33 -16.48 -6.02
C HIS A 112 -3.11 -16.66 -4.52
N ARG A 113 -1.83 -16.67 -4.12
CA ARG A 113 -1.40 -16.64 -2.73
C ARG A 113 -1.32 -15.19 -2.25
N ARG A 114 -1.64 -14.99 -0.97
CA ARG A 114 -1.47 -13.72 -0.26
C ARG A 114 -0.41 -13.90 0.82
N GLN A 115 0.70 -13.18 0.68
CA GLN A 115 1.79 -13.17 1.65
C GLN A 115 1.92 -11.82 2.38
N ALA A 116 0.92 -10.94 2.22
CA ALA A 116 0.93 -9.54 2.68
C ALA A 116 2.06 -8.67 2.08
N ARG A 117 2.81 -9.18 1.09
CA ARG A 117 3.82 -8.39 0.38
C ARG A 117 3.17 -7.17 -0.27
N ARG A 118 3.90 -6.05 -0.27
CA ARG A 118 3.41 -4.76 -0.77
C ARG A 118 4.24 -4.34 -1.97
N ALA A 119 3.57 -3.80 -2.98
CA ALA A 119 4.23 -3.07 -4.03
C ALA A 119 4.93 -1.82 -3.44
N PRO A 120 6.12 -1.47 -3.92
CA PRO A 120 6.81 -0.24 -3.53
C PRO A 120 6.03 1.00 -3.97
N LEU A 121 6.27 2.15 -3.35
CA LEU A 121 5.47 3.35 -3.58
C LEU A 121 5.61 3.87 -5.02
N ASN A 122 6.77 3.70 -5.65
CA ASN A 122 6.94 4.06 -7.06
C ASN A 122 5.89 3.38 -7.97
N VAL A 123 5.47 2.16 -7.64
CA VAL A 123 4.41 1.43 -8.34
C VAL A 123 3.03 1.85 -7.81
N ARG A 124 2.84 1.94 -6.49
CA ARG A 124 1.55 2.26 -5.86
C ARG A 124 1.00 3.62 -6.29
N ALA A 125 1.87 4.61 -6.52
CA ALA A 125 1.48 5.95 -6.94
C ALA A 125 0.69 5.98 -8.27
N GLU A 126 0.86 4.97 -9.14
CA GLU A 126 0.12 4.84 -10.40
C GLU A 126 -1.29 4.21 -10.23
N LEU A 127 -1.56 3.59 -9.08
CA LEU A 127 -2.84 2.95 -8.78
C LEU A 127 -3.92 4.02 -8.54
N THR A 128 -3.55 5.08 -7.82
CA THR A 128 -4.44 6.17 -7.42
C THR A 128 -4.54 7.22 -8.52
N GLY A 129 -5.65 7.16 -9.26
CA GLY A 129 -5.98 8.15 -10.28
C GLY A 129 -7.45 8.07 -10.67
N THR A 130 -8.04 9.20 -11.06
CA THR A 130 -9.43 9.30 -11.55
C THR A 130 -9.54 9.11 -13.06
N GLY A 131 -8.46 8.79 -13.77
CA GLY A 131 -8.47 8.48 -15.20
C GLY A 131 -9.15 7.15 -15.50
N SER A 132 -10.45 7.02 -15.28
CA SER A 132 -11.31 6.02 -15.95
C SER A 132 -11.71 6.48 -17.35
N GLY A 133 -11.05 7.53 -17.86
CA GLY A 133 -11.15 7.95 -19.25
C GLY A 133 -10.62 6.86 -20.18
N ARG A 134 -11.40 6.57 -21.22
CA ARG A 134 -10.96 5.81 -22.40
C ARG A 134 -9.64 6.43 -22.89
N GLY A 135 -8.51 5.75 -22.68
CA GLY A 135 -7.17 6.22 -23.07
C GLY A 135 -6.11 6.26 -21.96
N SER A 136 -6.43 6.02 -20.69
CA SER A 136 -5.38 5.95 -19.65
C SER A 136 -4.67 4.58 -19.68
N ASN A 137 -3.45 4.51 -20.21
CA ASN A 137 -2.61 3.32 -20.17
C ASN A 137 -1.96 3.12 -18.78
N ARG A 138 -2.77 2.98 -17.72
CA ARG A 138 -2.27 2.75 -16.35
C ARG A 138 -1.47 1.46 -16.24
N GLN A 139 -1.93 0.40 -16.91
CA GLN A 139 -1.23 -0.87 -16.92
C GLN A 139 0.19 -0.73 -17.49
N GLY A 140 0.34 0.00 -18.60
CA GLY A 140 1.65 0.32 -19.17
C GLY A 140 2.53 1.11 -18.21
N ARG A 141 2.00 2.16 -17.56
CA ARG A 141 2.77 2.93 -16.57
C ARG A 141 3.22 2.10 -15.36
N ILE A 142 2.39 1.16 -14.90
CA ILE A 142 2.77 0.22 -13.84
C ILE A 142 3.94 -0.65 -14.30
N TRP A 143 3.90 -1.17 -15.53
CA TRP A 143 5.04 -1.90 -16.09
C TRP A 143 6.27 -1.02 -16.25
N GLU A 144 6.14 0.22 -16.70
CA GLU A 144 7.26 1.18 -16.76
C GLU A 144 7.88 1.42 -15.38
N ARG A 145 7.07 1.52 -14.31
CA ARG A 145 7.57 1.62 -12.93
C ARG A 145 8.31 0.34 -12.51
N VAL A 146 7.76 -0.84 -12.79
CA VAL A 146 8.41 -2.13 -12.46
C VAL A 146 9.72 -2.31 -13.24
N ASN A 147 9.76 -1.94 -14.52
CA ASN A 147 10.95 -2.04 -15.38
C ASN A 147 12.16 -1.24 -14.87
N ARG A 148 11.96 -0.25 -13.99
CA ARG A 148 13.09 0.47 -13.37
C ARG A 148 13.95 -0.44 -12.50
N PHE A 149 13.34 -1.46 -11.91
CA PHE A 149 14.07 -2.47 -11.15
C PHE A 149 14.93 -3.36 -12.05
N ASP A 150 14.49 -3.63 -13.28
CA ASP A 150 15.33 -4.33 -14.26
C ASP A 150 16.63 -3.56 -14.54
N ASN A 151 16.58 -2.22 -14.56
CA ASN A 151 17.76 -1.39 -14.80
C ASN A 151 18.78 -1.40 -13.64
N VAL A 152 18.32 -1.58 -12.40
CA VAL A 152 19.21 -1.53 -11.21
C VAL A 152 19.61 -2.91 -10.70
N ARG A 153 18.73 -3.91 -10.83
CA ARG A 153 18.97 -5.30 -10.38
C ARG A 153 19.33 -6.28 -11.49
N GLY A 154 19.03 -5.93 -12.74
CA GLY A 154 19.15 -6.82 -13.89
C GLY A 154 17.76 -7.24 -14.37
N ALA A 155 17.61 -7.44 -15.67
CA ALA A 155 16.32 -7.75 -16.26
C ALA A 155 15.82 -9.14 -15.86
N SER A 156 14.57 -9.17 -15.36
CA SER A 156 13.82 -10.42 -15.29
C SER A 156 13.18 -10.73 -16.66
N ALA A 157 12.95 -12.02 -16.95
CA ALA A 157 12.38 -12.43 -18.24
C ALA A 157 10.99 -11.82 -18.50
N THR A 158 10.24 -11.51 -17.43
CA THR A 158 8.87 -11.00 -17.45
C THR A 158 8.72 -9.67 -16.72
N SER A 159 9.81 -8.96 -16.43
CA SER A 159 9.78 -7.71 -15.64
C SER A 159 8.88 -7.85 -14.40
N SER A 160 9.15 -8.89 -13.60
CA SER A 160 8.29 -9.32 -12.49
C SER A 160 8.69 -8.60 -11.21
N LEU A 161 7.77 -7.80 -10.65
CA LEU A 161 7.99 -7.14 -9.36
C LEU A 161 8.26 -8.15 -8.23
N LEU A 162 7.62 -9.33 -8.30
CA LEU A 162 7.78 -10.37 -7.30
C LEU A 162 9.19 -10.98 -7.35
N GLN A 163 9.74 -11.13 -8.55
CA GLN A 163 11.13 -11.58 -8.71
C GLN A 163 12.13 -10.57 -8.16
N HIS A 164 11.90 -9.26 -8.37
CA HIS A 164 12.72 -8.21 -7.77
C HIS A 164 12.66 -8.22 -6.24
N LEU A 165 11.48 -8.45 -5.66
CA LEU A 165 11.33 -8.62 -4.21
C LEU A 165 12.00 -9.90 -3.70
N ASP A 166 11.94 -11.01 -4.44
CA ASP A 166 12.59 -12.26 -4.07
C ASP A 166 14.12 -12.14 -4.15
N TRP A 167 14.66 -11.49 -5.19
CA TRP A 167 16.08 -11.16 -5.28
C TRP A 167 16.54 -10.18 -4.21
N PHE A 168 15.69 -9.22 -3.83
CA PHE A 168 15.98 -8.37 -2.68
C PHE A 168 16.02 -9.19 -1.40
N LYS A 169 15.07 -10.09 -1.18
CA LYS A 169 15.02 -10.86 0.07
C LYS A 169 16.16 -11.88 0.18
N ASP A 170 16.38 -12.64 -0.90
CA ASP A 170 17.38 -13.72 -0.97
C ASP A 170 18.56 -13.26 -1.84
N ASP A 171 19.17 -12.14 -1.45
CA ASP A 171 20.26 -11.50 -2.18
C ASP A 171 21.57 -12.28 -2.06
N LYS A 172 21.67 -13.34 -2.86
CA LYS A 172 22.83 -14.25 -2.90
C LYS A 172 24.13 -13.57 -3.34
N GLU A 173 24.04 -12.41 -3.97
CA GLU A 173 25.17 -11.65 -4.49
C GLU A 173 25.66 -10.56 -3.52
N GLU A 174 25.06 -10.45 -2.32
CA GLU A 174 25.39 -9.45 -1.28
C GLU A 174 25.38 -7.99 -1.81
N ARG A 175 24.47 -7.69 -2.74
CA ARG A 175 24.23 -6.37 -3.34
C ARG A 175 23.41 -5.45 -2.43
N ASN A 176 22.66 -6.02 -1.51
CA ASN A 176 21.81 -5.32 -0.56
C ASN A 176 22.66 -4.54 0.43
N ARG A 177 22.41 -3.24 0.48
CA ARG A 177 23.09 -2.35 1.42
C ARG A 177 22.44 -2.34 2.80
N PHE A 178 21.18 -2.78 2.92
CA PHE A 178 20.37 -2.66 4.12
C PHE A 178 19.47 -3.89 4.29
N ASP A 179 19.44 -4.45 5.50
CA ASP A 179 18.57 -5.58 5.83
C ASP A 179 17.27 -5.06 6.50
N PRO A 180 16.07 -5.40 5.99
CA PRO A 180 14.81 -5.05 6.66
C PRO A 180 14.70 -5.56 8.10
N ALA A 181 15.45 -6.59 8.50
CA ALA A 181 15.51 -7.08 9.88
C ALA A 181 16.18 -6.09 10.85
N GLU A 182 17.00 -5.16 10.35
CA GLU A 182 17.65 -4.11 11.15
C GLU A 182 16.72 -2.90 11.43
N ALA A 183 15.56 -2.83 10.76
CA ALA A 183 14.58 -1.80 11.04
C ALA A 183 14.00 -1.95 12.47
N PRO A 184 13.69 -0.84 13.16
CA PRO A 184 13.18 -0.90 14.52
C PRO A 184 11.84 -1.63 14.57
N GLN A 185 11.61 -2.38 15.63
CA GLN A 185 10.32 -3.01 15.87
C GLN A 185 9.23 -1.98 16.15
N PRO A 186 7.96 -2.24 15.76
CA PRO A 186 6.84 -1.39 16.11
C PRO A 186 6.73 -1.13 17.62
N LEU A 187 6.63 0.15 17.99
CA LEU A 187 6.45 0.57 19.37
C LEU A 187 5.05 0.24 19.88
N GLU A 188 4.89 0.23 21.20
CA GLU A 188 3.59 0.05 21.84
C GLU A 188 2.60 1.13 21.38
N GLY A 189 1.37 0.71 21.07
CA GLY A 189 0.31 1.60 20.59
C GLY A 189 0.55 2.22 19.21
N GLN A 190 1.70 1.99 18.56
CA GLN A 190 2.00 2.56 17.25
C GLN A 190 0.97 2.10 16.21
N ARG A 191 0.53 3.03 15.37
CA ARG A 191 -0.53 2.82 14.37
C ARG A 191 -0.13 3.23 12.97
N GLY A 192 0.98 3.92 12.84
CA GLY A 192 1.48 4.33 11.55
C GLY A 192 2.96 4.62 11.59
N VAL A 193 3.44 5.08 10.45
CA VAL A 193 4.83 5.42 10.23
C VAL A 193 4.92 6.52 9.19
N VAL A 194 5.82 7.48 9.39
CA VAL A 194 6.33 8.34 8.32
C VAL A 194 7.64 7.74 7.85
N ILE A 195 7.74 7.49 6.55
CA ILE A 195 8.96 7.03 5.90
C ILE A 195 9.52 8.17 5.04
N GLY A 196 10.80 8.44 5.18
CA GLY A 196 11.56 9.29 4.28
C GLY A 196 12.69 8.53 3.60
N LEU A 197 13.04 8.93 2.39
CA LEU A 197 14.24 8.46 1.69
C LEU A 197 15.19 9.63 1.51
N GLY A 198 16.43 9.47 1.99
CA GLY A 198 17.35 10.58 2.15
C GLY A 198 16.74 11.64 3.07
N ASN A 199 16.79 12.91 2.65
CA ASN A 199 16.27 14.00 3.45
C ASN A 199 14.79 14.33 3.19
N GLN A 200 14.09 13.63 2.27
CA GLN A 200 12.72 13.96 1.87
C GLN A 200 11.68 12.98 2.42
N PRO A 201 10.47 13.44 2.78
CA PRO A 201 9.37 12.54 3.11
C PRO A 201 8.90 11.82 1.86
N LEU A 202 8.73 10.52 1.98
CA LEU A 202 8.19 9.66 0.94
C LEU A 202 6.69 9.44 1.18
N LEU A 203 6.36 8.83 2.33
CA LEU A 203 4.99 8.47 2.67
C LEU A 203 4.72 8.53 4.17
N LEU A 204 3.43 8.56 4.51
CA LEU A 204 2.86 8.34 5.83
C LEU A 204 1.77 7.29 5.65
N GLU A 205 1.87 6.17 6.36
CA GLU A 205 0.85 5.12 6.36
C GLU A 205 0.32 4.95 7.79
N VAL A 206 -1.01 4.99 7.96
CA VAL A 206 -1.68 4.90 9.26
C VAL A 206 -2.87 3.95 9.20
N PHE A 207 -3.06 3.18 10.26
CA PHE A 207 -4.11 2.20 10.42
C PHE A 207 -5.03 2.55 11.59
N GLY A 208 -6.29 2.11 11.50
CA GLY A 208 -7.27 2.34 12.56
C GLY A 208 -6.95 1.64 13.88
N THR A 209 -6.07 0.62 13.88
CA THR A 209 -5.59 -0.04 15.09
C THR A 209 -4.12 -0.42 14.99
N SER A 210 -3.45 -0.59 16.14
CA SER A 210 -2.04 -1.02 16.20
C SER A 210 -1.85 -2.46 15.69
N THR A 211 -2.85 -3.32 15.90
CA THR A 211 -2.84 -4.70 15.38
C THR A 211 -2.84 -4.73 13.85
N LEU A 212 -3.62 -3.88 13.20
CA LEU A 212 -3.61 -3.77 11.73
C LEU A 212 -2.24 -3.28 11.24
N PHE A 213 -1.68 -2.23 11.86
CA PHE A 213 -0.36 -1.70 11.50
C PHE A 213 0.75 -2.75 11.63
N ARG A 214 0.83 -3.45 12.75
CA ARG A 214 1.88 -4.46 13.01
C ARG A 214 1.90 -5.60 11.99
N ARG A 215 0.76 -5.93 11.39
CA ARG A 215 0.65 -6.98 10.36
C ARG A 215 1.23 -6.59 9.01
N HIS A 216 1.51 -5.31 8.79
CA HIS A 216 1.99 -4.77 7.51
C HIS A 216 3.31 -4.00 7.61
N TYR A 217 3.75 -3.67 8.82
CA TYR A 217 4.92 -2.82 9.02
C TYR A 217 6.18 -3.39 8.35
N ARG A 218 6.46 -4.69 8.53
CA ARG A 218 7.64 -5.30 7.93
C ARG A 218 7.61 -5.22 6.40
N GLN A 219 6.47 -5.54 5.80
CA GLN A 219 6.30 -5.53 4.34
C GLN A 219 6.35 -4.11 3.77
N LEU A 220 5.92 -3.11 4.54
CA LEU A 220 6.07 -1.70 4.18
C LEU A 220 7.54 -1.26 4.18
N ILE A 221 8.33 -1.69 5.17
CA ILE A 221 9.78 -1.42 5.20
C ILE A 221 10.49 -2.12 4.05
N GLU A 222 10.19 -3.39 3.78
CA GLU A 222 10.75 -4.15 2.65
C GLU A 222 10.46 -3.43 1.31
N ALA A 223 9.22 -2.97 1.12
CA ALA A 223 8.85 -2.22 -0.08
C ALA A 223 9.56 -0.85 -0.19
N ALA A 224 9.74 -0.14 0.93
CA ALA A 224 10.46 1.14 0.95
C ALA A 224 11.97 0.99 0.72
N LEU A 225 12.57 -0.12 1.18
CA LEU A 225 13.97 -0.44 0.89
C LEU A 225 14.18 -0.79 -0.58
N LEU A 226 13.21 -1.45 -1.22
CA LEU A 226 13.27 -1.67 -2.66
C LEU A 226 13.20 -0.34 -3.43
N ASP A 227 12.31 0.59 -3.06
CA ASP A 227 12.27 1.95 -3.65
C ASP A 227 13.61 2.69 -3.56
N LEU A 228 14.38 2.46 -2.49
CA LEU A 228 15.64 3.12 -2.25
C LEU A 228 16.68 2.84 -3.33
N GLU A 229 16.64 1.66 -3.96
CA GLU A 229 17.58 1.29 -5.03
C GLU A 229 17.42 2.10 -6.31
N LEU A 230 16.24 2.70 -6.48
CA LEU A 230 16.01 3.58 -7.62
C LEU A 230 16.68 4.94 -7.38
N LEU A 231 16.95 5.34 -6.14
CA LEU A 231 17.47 6.68 -5.88
C LEU A 231 18.95 6.82 -6.27
N PRO A 232 19.32 7.95 -6.91
CA PRO A 232 20.71 8.19 -7.28
C PRO A 232 21.58 8.41 -6.03
N PRO A 233 22.89 8.10 -6.09
CA PRO A 233 23.79 8.24 -4.95
C PRO A 233 23.78 9.62 -4.29
N GLN A 234 23.56 10.69 -5.06
CA GLN A 234 23.48 12.06 -4.55
C GLN A 234 22.27 12.25 -3.63
N ALA A 235 21.12 11.66 -3.96
CA ALA A 235 19.93 11.72 -3.11
C ALA A 235 20.15 10.96 -1.79
N LEU A 236 20.87 9.84 -1.85
CA LEU A 236 21.24 9.05 -0.68
C LEU A 236 22.26 9.76 0.23
N ALA A 237 23.08 10.65 -0.32
CA ALA A 237 24.11 11.39 0.41
C ALA A 237 23.57 12.61 1.19
N LEU A 238 22.32 13.02 0.99
CA LEU A 238 21.73 14.20 1.63
C LEU A 238 21.46 14.06 3.14
N GLY A 239 21.81 12.91 3.72
CA GLY A 239 21.59 12.59 5.13
C GLY A 239 20.14 12.26 5.46
N PRO A 240 19.85 11.90 6.72
CA PRO A 240 18.51 11.52 7.14
C PRO A 240 17.52 12.70 7.13
N MET A 241 16.25 12.40 6.94
CA MET A 241 15.16 13.37 7.01
C MET A 241 15.08 13.99 8.41
N PRO A 242 15.12 15.33 8.55
CA PRO A 242 14.94 15.98 9.84
C PRO A 242 13.56 15.69 10.44
N GLY A 243 13.48 15.49 11.74
CA GLY A 243 12.21 15.20 12.42
C GLY A 243 11.15 16.29 12.26
N GLN A 244 11.56 17.55 12.08
CA GLN A 244 10.60 18.62 11.77
C GLN A 244 9.92 18.41 10.42
N ARG A 245 10.68 17.99 9.39
CA ARG A 245 10.13 17.70 8.06
C ARG A 245 9.16 16.52 8.09
N ALA A 246 9.42 15.52 8.92
CA ALA A 246 8.48 14.42 9.16
C ALA A 246 7.14 14.91 9.77
N ARG A 247 7.22 15.82 10.76
CA ARG A 247 6.05 16.44 11.39
C ARG A 247 5.28 17.33 10.43
N ASP A 248 5.98 18.14 9.65
CA ASP A 248 5.36 19.02 8.65
C ASP A 248 4.63 18.19 7.59
N PHE A 249 5.25 17.11 7.11
CA PHE A 249 4.60 16.20 6.17
C PHE A 249 3.34 15.54 6.78
N ALA A 250 3.43 15.05 8.02
CA ALA A 250 2.27 14.51 8.73
C ALA A 250 1.15 15.55 8.88
N ALA A 251 1.47 16.82 9.13
CA ALA A 251 0.48 17.90 9.20
C ALA A 251 -0.25 18.11 7.87
N HIS A 252 0.45 18.02 6.72
CA HIS A 252 -0.18 18.09 5.41
C HIS A 252 -1.15 16.91 5.18
N VAL A 253 -0.75 15.68 5.53
CA VAL A 253 -1.65 14.51 5.43
C VAL A 253 -2.85 14.67 6.37
N GLN A 254 -2.63 15.15 7.61
CA GLN A 254 -3.70 15.36 8.58
C GLN A 254 -4.73 16.40 8.12
N ALA A 255 -4.31 17.41 7.37
CA ALA A 255 -5.18 18.47 6.86
C ALA A 255 -6.13 17.99 5.75
N VAL A 256 -5.94 16.79 5.19
CA VAL A 256 -6.80 16.24 4.14
C VAL A 256 -8.19 15.91 4.71
N ASP A 257 -9.23 16.46 4.08
CA ASP A 257 -10.63 16.11 4.38
C ASP A 257 -11.24 15.29 3.24
N PHE A 258 -11.84 14.16 3.55
CA PHE A 258 -12.48 13.26 2.59
C PHE A 258 -14.01 13.43 2.51
N GLY A 259 -14.57 14.53 3.00
CA GLY A 259 -16.03 14.79 2.95
C GLY A 259 -16.83 13.88 3.90
N THR A 260 -18.15 13.88 3.90
CA THR A 260 -18.89 13.00 4.84
C THR A 260 -18.74 11.53 4.45
N PHE A 261 -19.12 10.58 5.31
CA PHE A 261 -19.01 9.15 4.99
C PHE A 261 -20.03 8.74 3.92
N ASP A 262 -21.26 9.25 4.00
CA ASP A 262 -22.33 8.86 3.09
C ASP A 262 -22.39 9.74 1.82
N ASP A 263 -21.78 10.93 1.82
CA ASP A 263 -21.70 11.79 0.62
C ASP A 263 -20.34 11.58 -0.07
N GLY A 264 -20.37 10.95 -1.25
CA GLY A 264 -19.20 10.73 -2.09
C GLY A 264 -19.58 10.57 -3.57
N PRO A 265 -18.61 10.72 -4.50
CA PRO A 265 -18.82 10.40 -5.91
C PRO A 265 -19.29 8.95 -6.06
N ALA A 266 -20.15 8.66 -7.04
CA ALA A 266 -20.66 7.31 -7.30
C ALA A 266 -19.54 6.26 -7.49
N ALA A 267 -18.32 6.64 -7.90
CA ALA A 267 -17.19 5.70 -8.02
C ALA A 267 -16.60 5.22 -6.68
N LEU A 268 -16.93 5.90 -5.57
CA LEU A 268 -16.48 5.60 -4.20
C LEU A 268 -17.68 5.13 -3.35
N GLU A 269 -18.49 4.23 -3.91
CA GLU A 269 -19.71 3.72 -3.26
C GLU A 269 -19.45 3.25 -1.82
N VAL A 270 -20.36 3.63 -0.92
CA VAL A 270 -20.45 3.02 0.41
C VAL A 270 -20.93 1.58 0.24
N ARG A 271 -20.23 0.64 0.86
CA ARG A 271 -20.57 -0.79 0.82
C ARG A 271 -20.97 -1.30 2.19
N ASP A 272 -21.97 -2.16 2.24
CA ASP A 272 -22.41 -2.84 3.45
C ASP A 272 -21.84 -4.27 3.48
N HIS A 273 -21.27 -4.65 4.62
CA HIS A 273 -20.63 -5.93 4.88
C HIS A 273 -21.30 -6.68 6.05
N GLY A 274 -22.52 -6.28 6.40
CA GLY A 274 -23.32 -6.80 7.51
C GLY A 274 -22.89 -6.23 8.87
N SER A 275 -21.63 -6.46 9.26
CA SER A 275 -21.10 -6.01 10.57
C SER A 275 -20.53 -4.59 10.56
N LEU A 276 -20.25 -4.04 9.38
CA LEU A 276 -19.77 -2.68 9.17
C LEU A 276 -20.09 -2.22 7.75
N ARG A 277 -20.05 -0.90 7.53
CA ARG A 277 -20.01 -0.31 6.20
C ARG A 277 -18.60 0.19 5.89
N SER A 278 -18.19 0.19 4.63
CA SER A 278 -16.90 0.73 4.20
C SER A 278 -17.04 1.74 3.06
N ARG A 279 -16.07 2.63 2.93
CA ARG A 279 -15.97 3.56 1.81
C ARG A 279 -14.52 3.88 1.50
N ASN A 280 -14.09 3.66 0.25
CA ASN A 280 -12.78 4.14 -0.20
C ASN A 280 -12.72 5.66 -0.16
N VAL A 281 -11.57 6.21 0.19
CA VAL A 281 -11.33 7.65 0.20
C VAL A 281 -10.06 7.95 -0.61
N SER A 282 -10.07 9.04 -1.36
CA SER A 282 -8.88 9.54 -2.04
C SER A 282 -8.98 11.04 -2.27
N ARG A 283 -7.86 11.75 -2.11
CA ARG A 283 -7.76 13.19 -2.36
C ARG A 283 -6.32 13.60 -2.61
N THR A 284 -6.12 14.49 -3.57
CA THR A 284 -4.87 15.24 -3.75
C THR A 284 -5.06 16.66 -3.22
N ALA A 285 -4.12 17.12 -2.41
CA ALA A 285 -4.09 18.45 -1.83
C ALA A 285 -2.64 18.95 -1.79
N GLY A 286 -2.31 19.92 -2.65
CA GLY A 286 -0.94 20.41 -2.79
C GLY A 286 0.02 19.28 -3.17
N PRO A 287 1.17 19.11 -2.49
CA PRO A 287 2.16 18.08 -2.78
C PRO A 287 1.82 16.70 -2.19
N VAL A 288 0.61 16.51 -1.66
CA VAL A 288 0.19 15.26 -1.03
C VAL A 288 -0.97 14.66 -1.80
N THR A 289 -0.85 13.39 -2.17
CA THR A 289 -2.02 12.55 -2.45
C THR A 289 -2.20 11.59 -1.29
N ALA A 290 -3.44 11.39 -0.87
CA ALA A 290 -3.81 10.43 0.15
C ALA A 290 -4.94 9.53 -0.32
N ALA A 291 -4.85 8.24 -0.01
CA ALA A 291 -5.84 7.23 -0.37
C ALA A 291 -5.95 6.16 0.72
N GLY A 292 -7.12 5.55 0.84
CA GLY A 292 -7.35 4.46 1.78
C GLY A 292 -8.81 4.04 1.87
N ILE A 293 -9.21 3.56 3.04
CA ILE A 293 -10.58 3.12 3.30
C ILE A 293 -11.05 3.50 4.70
N ALA A 294 -12.25 4.06 4.72
CA ALA A 294 -13.01 4.34 5.92
C ALA A 294 -13.99 3.20 6.23
N VAL A 295 -14.30 3.04 7.51
CA VAL A 295 -15.32 2.11 8.00
C VAL A 295 -16.26 2.79 8.98
N ALA A 296 -17.51 2.36 8.99
CA ALA A 296 -18.54 2.75 9.93
C ALA A 296 -19.12 1.49 10.59
N LEU A 297 -18.81 1.30 11.87
CA LEU A 297 -19.40 0.24 12.69
C LEU A 297 -20.76 0.72 13.25
N PRO A 298 -21.68 -0.20 13.57
CA PRO A 298 -22.94 0.15 14.23
C PRO A 298 -22.69 1.04 15.45
N GLN A 299 -23.46 2.13 15.56
CA GLN A 299 -23.46 3.05 16.70
C GLN A 299 -22.12 3.76 16.97
N ARG A 300 -21.15 3.69 16.05
CA ARG A 300 -19.85 4.37 16.14
C ARG A 300 -19.70 5.38 15.02
N ARG A 301 -18.96 6.46 15.31
CA ARG A 301 -18.60 7.44 14.28
C ARG A 301 -17.73 6.75 13.22
N PRO A 302 -17.92 7.06 11.93
CA PRO A 302 -17.03 6.59 10.89
C PRO A 302 -15.58 7.02 11.14
N GLN A 303 -14.65 6.14 10.79
CA GLN A 303 -13.22 6.33 11.02
C GLN A 303 -12.40 5.67 9.91
N LEU A 304 -11.13 6.03 9.79
CA LEU A 304 -10.21 5.40 8.85
C LEU A 304 -9.81 4.00 9.38
N ALA A 305 -9.97 2.96 8.56
CA ALA A 305 -9.36 1.66 8.83
C ALA A 305 -7.91 1.61 8.33
N HIS A 306 -7.64 2.29 7.21
CA HIS A 306 -6.31 2.48 6.65
C HIS A 306 -6.25 3.78 5.83
N LEU A 307 -5.09 4.42 5.81
CA LEU A 307 -4.77 5.57 4.98
C LEU A 307 -3.27 5.58 4.67
N THR A 308 -2.93 5.77 3.40
CA THR A 308 -1.59 6.18 2.96
C THR A 308 -1.66 7.59 2.40
N GLY A 309 -0.78 8.48 2.84
CA GLY A 309 -0.48 9.76 2.19
C GLY A 309 0.96 9.77 1.68
N TRP A 310 1.20 10.27 0.48
CA TRP A 310 2.56 10.36 -0.07
C TRP A 310 2.86 11.69 -0.74
N ASN A 311 4.16 12.00 -0.78
CA ASN A 311 4.70 13.18 -1.40
C ASN A 311 4.76 13.01 -2.93
N THR A 312 3.91 13.72 -3.66
CA THR A 312 3.84 13.65 -5.13
C THR A 312 5.03 14.33 -5.83
N GLN A 313 5.82 15.12 -5.08
CA GLN A 313 7.02 15.80 -5.56
C GLN A 313 8.31 15.10 -5.13
N HIS A 314 8.22 13.89 -4.57
CA HIS A 314 9.41 13.13 -4.22
C HIS A 314 10.19 12.75 -5.49
N PRO A 315 11.54 12.81 -5.53
CA PRO A 315 12.33 12.49 -6.72
C PRO A 315 11.98 11.12 -7.36
N LEU A 316 11.61 10.14 -6.53
CA LEU A 316 11.12 8.82 -6.97
C LEU A 316 9.95 8.89 -7.97
N MET A 317 9.12 9.94 -7.89
CA MET A 317 7.96 10.14 -8.77
C MET A 317 8.37 10.61 -10.16
N GLU A 318 9.44 11.41 -10.26
CA GLU A 318 9.93 12.06 -11.49
C GLU A 318 10.92 11.22 -12.30
N MET A 319 11.56 10.22 -11.67
CA MET A 319 12.41 9.28 -12.40
C MET A 319 11.61 8.76 -13.60
N ALA A 320 12.16 8.82 -14.81
CA ALA A 320 11.57 8.31 -16.05
C ALA A 320 12.63 7.48 -16.75
#